data_AF-A0A3A9VCV8-F1
#
_entry.id   AF-A0A3A9VCV8-F1
#
_cell.length_a   1.000
_cell.length_b   1.000
_cell.length_c   1.000
_cell.angle_alpha   90.00
_cell.angle_beta   90.00
_cell.angle_gamma   90.00
#
_symmetry.space_group_name_H-M   'P 1'
#
loop_
_entity.id
_entity.type
_entity.pdbx_description
1 polymer ?
#
loop_
_entity_poly.entity_id
_entity_poly.type
_entity_poly.pdbx_seq_one_letter_code
_entity_poly.pdbx_strand_id
1 'polypeptide(L)'
;MNEVSYKKNWWNRNWKWVLPLLLVTIFTSTFFVMTGNAAFRYGSVFIQPNLIEHALEKARKNDQVINKLGVLYPHDFFRLLEGDVAYSNDTTKVAITVGIRGPKGKGKLDIIAYRNGQEWKYEKIVVRIKKPKKISIMILEQAQSLIHPNQ
;
A
#
# COMPACT_ATOMS: atom_id res chain seq x y z
N MET A 1 -4.99 28.23 65.54
CA MET A 1 -4.72 26.78 65.55
C MET A 1 -4.82 26.31 64.11
N ASN A 2 -3.72 25.87 63.51
CA ASN A 2 -3.70 25.53 62.08
C ASN A 2 -3.97 24.03 61.94
N GLU A 3 -5.16 23.70 61.46
CA GLU A 3 -5.64 22.35 61.21
C GLU A 3 -5.00 21.77 59.95
N VAL A 4 -3.97 20.94 60.14
CA VAL A 4 -3.27 20.25 59.05
C VAL A 4 -4.13 19.07 58.60
N SER A 5 -4.92 19.29 57.56
CA SER A 5 -5.76 18.26 56.94
C SER A 5 -4.89 17.20 56.26
N TYR A 6 -4.71 16.03 56.89
CA TYR A 6 -4.06 14.88 56.25
C TYR A 6 -4.94 14.37 55.09
N LYS A 7 -4.66 14.84 53.86
CA LYS A 7 -5.26 14.29 52.64
C LYS A 7 -4.90 12.81 52.53
N LYS A 8 -5.91 11.95 52.70
CA LYS A 8 -5.79 10.50 52.56
C LYS A 8 -5.17 10.17 51.19
N ASN A 9 -4.01 9.51 51.24
CA ASN A 9 -3.13 9.29 50.10
C ASN A 9 -3.84 8.45 49.01
N TRP A 10 -4.16 9.07 47.85
CA TRP A 10 -4.85 8.44 46.71
C TRP A 10 -4.11 7.18 46.22
N TRP A 11 -2.79 7.19 46.38
CA TRP A 11 -1.89 6.10 46.04
C TRP A 11 -2.24 4.78 46.73
N ASN A 12 -2.56 4.82 48.03
CA ASN A 12 -2.75 3.60 48.83
C ASN A 12 -4.06 2.85 48.48
N ARG A 13 -5.02 3.54 47.84
CA ARG A 13 -6.30 2.96 47.43
C ARG A 13 -6.26 2.37 46.03
N ASN A 14 -5.50 2.99 45.12
CA ASN A 14 -5.49 2.61 43.71
C ASN A 14 -4.28 1.74 43.33
N TRP A 15 -3.30 1.56 44.21
CA TRP A 15 -2.10 0.74 43.95
C TRP A 15 -2.42 -0.68 43.46
N LYS A 16 -3.49 -1.29 43.99
CA LYS A 16 -3.95 -2.62 43.58
C LYS A 16 -4.43 -2.68 42.12
N TRP A 17 -4.83 -1.55 41.55
CA TRP A 17 -5.28 -1.42 40.16
C TRP A 17 -4.16 -0.90 39.25
N VAL A 18 -3.24 -0.09 39.77
CA VAL A 18 -2.09 0.42 39.01
C VAL A 18 -1.17 -0.72 38.57
N LEU A 19 -0.91 -1.71 39.43
CA LEU A 19 -0.02 -2.82 39.11
C LEU A 19 -0.50 -3.69 37.92
N PRO A 20 -1.76 -4.19 37.89
CA PRO A 20 -2.25 -4.93 36.74
C PRO A 20 -2.38 -4.06 35.48
N LEU A 21 -2.76 -2.78 35.63
CA LEU A 21 -2.87 -1.87 34.49
C LEU A 21 -1.50 -1.58 33.86
N LEU A 22 -0.46 -1.41 34.68
CA LEU A 22 0.92 -1.25 34.24
C LEU A 22 1.42 -2.48 33.48
N LEU A 23 1.13 -3.68 33.98
CA LEU A 23 1.47 -4.92 33.30
C LEU A 23 0.79 -5.01 31.93
N VAL A 24 -0.53 -4.77 31.85
CA VAL A 24 -1.27 -4.81 30.58
C VAL A 24 -0.74 -3.76 29.59
N THR A 25 -0.45 -2.55 30.06
CA THR A 25 0.11 -1.48 29.20
C THR A 25 1.51 -1.81 28.69
N ILE A 26 2.37 -2.44 29.50
CA ILE A 26 3.68 -2.91 29.05
C ILE A 26 3.51 -4.02 28.00
N PHE A 27 2.68 -5.03 28.27
CA PHE A 27 2.46 -6.14 27.33
C PHE A 27 1.88 -5.66 25.98
N THR A 28 0.87 -4.79 26.02
CA THR A 28 0.30 -4.21 24.79
C THR A 28 1.33 -3.35 24.06
N SER A 29 2.09 -2.50 24.76
CA SER A 29 3.15 -1.69 24.15
C SER A 29 4.22 -2.56 23.49
N THR A 30 4.73 -3.59 24.17
CA THR A 30 5.71 -4.53 23.59
C THR A 30 5.15 -5.28 22.39
N PHE A 31 3.88 -5.69 22.43
CA PHE A 31 3.21 -6.32 21.30
C PHE A 31 3.15 -5.39 20.07
N PHE A 32 2.78 -4.12 20.27
CA PHE A 32 2.72 -3.13 19.19
C PHE A 32 4.10 -2.73 18.65
N VAL A 33 5.13 -2.67 19.51
CA VAL A 33 6.51 -2.42 19.09
C VAL A 33 7.08 -3.61 18.31
N MET A 34 6.77 -4.85 18.71
CA MET A 34 7.18 -6.06 17.98
C MET A 34 6.42 -6.26 16.66
N THR A 35 5.14 -5.89 16.58
CA THR A 35 4.39 -5.74 15.31
C THR A 35 4.70 -4.42 14.59
N GLY A 36 5.89 -3.87 14.86
CA GLY A 36 6.36 -2.55 14.48
C GLY A 36 5.98 -2.15 13.07
N ASN A 37 5.48 -0.92 12.94
CA ASN A 37 5.16 -0.22 11.70
C ASN A 37 4.31 -0.99 10.68
N ALA A 38 3.79 -2.18 10.99
CA ALA A 38 2.99 -2.97 10.06
C ALA A 38 1.76 -2.17 9.63
N ALA A 39 1.08 -1.52 10.57
CA ALA A 39 -0.05 -0.64 10.27
C ALA A 39 0.31 0.53 9.32
N PHE A 40 1.49 1.16 9.46
CA PHE A 40 1.96 2.21 8.55
C PHE A 40 2.43 1.67 7.19
N ARG A 41 3.02 0.47 7.16
CA ARG A 41 3.43 -0.22 5.93
C ARG A 41 2.23 -0.69 5.11
N TYR A 42 1.18 -1.19 5.76
CA TYR A 42 -0.06 -1.59 5.06
C TYR A 42 -0.94 -0.38 4.73
N GLY A 43 -1.07 0.60 5.64
CA GLY A 43 -1.95 1.76 5.45
C GLY A 43 -1.55 2.66 4.28
N SER A 44 -0.30 2.61 3.85
CA SER A 44 0.22 3.46 2.79
C SER A 44 0.06 2.88 1.38
N VAL A 45 -0.20 1.56 1.27
CA VAL A 45 -0.75 0.90 0.06
C VAL A 45 -2.23 1.26 -0.14
N PHE A 46 -2.96 1.48 0.97
CA PHE A 46 -4.39 1.73 0.99
C PHE A 46 -4.82 3.09 0.40
N ILE A 47 -3.90 4.04 0.17
CA ILE A 47 -4.26 5.48 0.01
C ILE A 47 -4.23 5.99 -1.44
N GLN A 48 -3.98 5.16 -2.47
CA GLN A 48 -3.60 5.71 -3.79
C GLN A 48 -4.49 5.27 -4.97
N PRO A 49 -5.81 5.53 -4.92
CA PRO A 49 -6.73 5.18 -6.01
C PRO A 49 -6.32 5.83 -7.34
N ASN A 50 -5.85 7.08 -7.32
CA ASN A 50 -5.42 7.82 -8.51
C ASN A 50 -4.30 7.11 -9.28
N LEU A 51 -3.30 6.57 -8.57
CA LEU A 51 -2.18 5.84 -9.20
C LEU A 51 -2.69 4.64 -10.01
N ILE A 52 -3.68 3.93 -9.48
CA ILE A 52 -4.17 2.76 -10.18
C ILE A 52 -5.18 3.13 -11.25
N GLU A 53 -6.05 4.11 -11.01
CA GLU A 53 -7.02 4.58 -12.00
C GLU A 53 -6.32 5.01 -13.29
N HIS A 54 -5.27 5.83 -13.21
CA HIS A 54 -4.47 6.22 -14.37
C HIS A 54 -3.75 5.04 -15.06
N ALA A 55 -3.27 4.05 -14.29
CA ALA A 55 -2.68 2.85 -14.88
C ALA A 55 -3.73 2.01 -15.62
N LEU A 56 -4.94 1.93 -15.08
CA LEU A 56 -6.07 1.23 -15.67
C LEU A 56 -6.58 1.95 -16.93
N GLU A 57 -6.63 3.28 -16.93
CA GLU A 57 -6.93 4.07 -18.12
C GLU A 57 -5.95 3.79 -19.26
N LYS A 58 -4.64 3.75 -18.95
CA LYS A 58 -3.61 3.36 -19.93
C LYS A 58 -3.83 1.94 -20.44
N ALA A 59 -4.17 0.99 -19.57
CA ALA A 59 -4.50 -0.37 -19.98
C ALA A 59 -5.78 -0.46 -20.84
N ARG A 60 -6.80 0.37 -20.55
CA ARG A 60 -8.06 0.46 -21.32
C ARG A 60 -7.89 1.06 -22.70
N LYS A 61 -6.86 1.89 -22.92
CA LYS A 61 -6.53 2.47 -24.22
C LYS A 61 -5.65 1.54 -25.08
N ASN A 62 -5.18 0.41 -24.54
CA ASN A 62 -4.31 -0.51 -25.27
C ASN A 62 -5.15 -1.58 -26.00
N ASP A 63 -5.08 -1.58 -27.33
CA ASP A 63 -5.84 -2.49 -28.19
C ASP A 63 -5.54 -3.96 -27.92
N GLN A 64 -4.29 -4.32 -27.57
CA GLN A 64 -3.95 -5.71 -27.26
C GLN A 64 -4.65 -6.18 -25.98
N VAL A 65 -4.75 -5.30 -24.98
CA VAL A 65 -5.45 -5.60 -23.72
C VAL A 65 -6.95 -5.76 -23.98
N ILE A 66 -7.58 -4.84 -24.72
CA ILE A 66 -8.99 -4.92 -25.09
C ILE A 66 -9.26 -6.18 -25.93
N ASN A 67 -8.39 -6.51 -26.87
CA ASN A 67 -8.57 -7.69 -27.71
C ASN A 67 -8.59 -8.97 -26.90
N LYS A 68 -7.73 -9.08 -25.87
CA LYS A 68 -7.59 -10.29 -25.05
C LYS A 68 -8.56 -10.37 -23.88
N LEU A 69 -8.81 -9.28 -23.16
CA LEU A 69 -9.67 -9.27 -21.97
C LEU A 69 -11.06 -8.70 -22.24
N GLY A 70 -11.24 -7.94 -23.32
CA GLY A 70 -12.42 -7.12 -23.58
C GLY A 70 -12.34 -5.77 -22.88
N VAL A 71 -13.44 -5.01 -22.91
CA VAL A 71 -13.56 -3.76 -22.15
C VAL A 71 -13.43 -4.09 -20.65
N LEU A 72 -12.44 -3.49 -20.00
CA LEU A 72 -12.24 -3.65 -18.56
C LEU A 72 -13.36 -2.92 -17.82
N TYR A 73 -14.08 -3.64 -16.96
CA TYR A 73 -15.15 -3.07 -16.14
C TYR A 73 -14.57 -2.55 -14.82
N PRO A 74 -15.07 -1.41 -14.30
CA PRO A 74 -14.78 -0.97 -12.95
C PRO A 74 -15.50 -1.93 -12.00
N HIS A 75 -14.79 -2.97 -11.55
CA HIS A 75 -15.31 -3.90 -10.55
C HIS A 75 -14.42 -3.87 -9.32
N ASP A 76 -15.08 -3.92 -8.16
CA ASP A 76 -14.58 -4.00 -6.78
C ASP A 76 -13.04 -3.99 -6.65
N PHE A 77 -12.50 -2.81 -6.93
CA PHE A 77 -11.07 -2.57 -7.08
C PHE A 77 -10.30 -2.97 -5.81
N PHE A 78 -10.92 -2.74 -4.67
CA PHE A 78 -10.40 -3.02 -3.34
C PHE A 78 -10.24 -4.51 -3.04
N ARG A 79 -11.01 -5.39 -3.67
CA ARG A 79 -10.91 -6.85 -3.45
C ARG A 79 -9.78 -7.51 -4.23
N LEU A 80 -9.15 -6.76 -5.14
CA LEU A 80 -8.20 -7.28 -6.13
C LEU A 80 -6.78 -6.71 -5.96
N LEU A 81 -6.55 -5.90 -4.93
CA LEU A 81 -5.24 -5.35 -4.60
C LEU A 81 -4.36 -6.40 -3.92
N GLU A 82 -3.30 -6.81 -4.61
CA GLU A 82 -2.22 -7.63 -4.07
C GLU A 82 -0.92 -6.85 -4.29
N GLY A 83 -0.38 -6.17 -3.28
CA GLY A 83 0.79 -5.30 -3.47
C GLY A 83 1.73 -5.32 -2.27
N ASP A 84 3.01 -5.14 -2.55
CA ASP A 84 4.03 -4.85 -1.54
C ASP A 84 4.52 -3.42 -1.78
N VAL A 85 4.44 -2.57 -0.76
CA VAL A 85 4.93 -1.20 -0.89
C VAL A 85 6.27 -1.11 -0.22
N ALA A 86 7.29 -1.18 -1.06
CA ALA A 86 8.68 -1.00 -0.69
C ALA A 86 9.04 0.49 -0.76
N TYR A 87 9.01 1.17 0.39
CA TYR A 87 9.56 2.52 0.55
C TYR A 87 11.10 2.46 0.49
N SER A 88 11.71 3.08 -0.51
CA SER A 88 13.15 3.39 -0.50
C SER A 88 13.36 4.78 0.13
N ASN A 89 14.47 4.97 0.84
CA ASN A 89 14.73 6.10 1.75
C ASN A 89 14.54 7.51 1.15
N ASP A 90 14.67 7.70 -0.16
CA ASP A 90 14.51 9.01 -0.82
C ASP A 90 13.46 9.04 -1.94
N THR A 91 13.05 7.88 -2.44
CA THR A 91 12.11 7.76 -3.56
C THR A 91 11.02 6.80 -3.13
N THR A 92 9.80 7.32 -2.95
CA THR A 92 8.61 6.49 -2.68
C THR A 92 8.29 5.67 -3.94
N LYS A 93 9.01 4.58 -4.14
CA LYS A 93 8.73 3.57 -5.16
C LYS A 93 7.61 2.67 -4.66
N VAL A 94 6.75 2.22 -5.56
CA VAL A 94 5.60 1.40 -5.24
C VAL A 94 5.47 0.32 -6.32
N ALA A 95 5.26 -0.92 -5.87
CA ALA A 95 5.02 -2.08 -6.73
C ALA A 95 3.67 -2.70 -6.36
N ILE A 96 2.65 -2.45 -7.16
CA ILE A 96 1.29 -2.94 -6.90
C ILE A 96 0.90 -3.93 -7.99
N THR A 97 0.34 -5.06 -7.60
CA THR A 97 -0.38 -5.94 -8.52
C THR A 97 -1.88 -5.82 -8.28
N VAL A 98 -2.64 -5.68 -9.36
CA VAL A 98 -4.09 -5.47 -9.29
C VAL A 98 -4.75 -6.51 -10.16
N GLY A 99 -5.68 -7.29 -9.62
CA GLY A 99 -6.53 -8.15 -10.45
C GLY A 99 -7.41 -7.31 -11.39
N ILE A 100 -7.43 -7.65 -12.67
CA ILE A 100 -8.32 -7.03 -13.67
C ILE A 100 -9.21 -8.08 -14.32
N ARG A 101 -10.43 -7.69 -14.71
CA ARG A 101 -11.41 -8.58 -15.36
C ARG A 101 -12.10 -7.86 -16.50
N GLY A 102 -12.33 -8.61 -17.57
CA GLY A 102 -13.20 -8.20 -18.66
C GLY A 102 -14.08 -9.38 -19.10
N PRO A 103 -14.96 -9.17 -20.09
CA PRO A 103 -15.91 -10.18 -20.54
C PRO A 103 -15.23 -11.43 -21.12
N LYS A 104 -13.99 -11.31 -21.63
CA LYS A 104 -13.24 -12.43 -22.22
C LYS A 104 -12.35 -13.17 -21.22
N GLY A 105 -12.18 -12.66 -19.99
CA GLY A 105 -11.35 -13.32 -18.99
C GLY A 105 -10.86 -12.45 -17.85
N LYS A 106 -9.88 -12.98 -17.10
CA LYS A 106 -9.26 -12.34 -15.94
C LYS A 106 -7.75 -12.21 -16.16
N GLY A 107 -7.17 -11.14 -15.65
CA GLY A 107 -5.74 -10.86 -15.69
C GLY A 107 -5.26 -10.20 -14.39
N LYS A 108 -3.99 -9.84 -14.37
CA LYS A 108 -3.35 -9.02 -13.35
C LYS A 108 -2.65 -7.84 -14.03
N LEU A 109 -2.72 -6.68 -13.43
CA LEU A 109 -2.05 -5.45 -13.83
C LEU A 109 -0.93 -5.20 -12.82
N ASP A 110 0.31 -5.34 -13.26
CA ASP A 110 1.49 -5.02 -12.47
C ASP A 110 1.88 -3.57 -12.75
N ILE A 111 2.04 -2.79 -11.69
CA ILE A 111 2.34 -1.36 -11.73
C ILE A 111 3.59 -1.14 -10.90
N ILE A 112 4.61 -0.56 -11.52
CA ILE A 112 5.79 -0.03 -10.83
C ILE A 112 5.82 1.47 -11.09
N ALA A 113 5.76 2.26 -10.03
CA ALA A 113 5.79 3.71 -10.11
C ALA A 113 6.64 4.28 -8.99
N TYR A 114 7.06 5.52 -9.16
CA TYR A 114 7.74 6.29 -8.14
C TYR A 114 7.09 7.67 -8.01
N ARG A 115 7.07 8.18 -6.78
CA ARG A 115 6.57 9.52 -6.50
C ARG A 115 7.60 10.56 -6.91
N ASN A 116 7.18 11.54 -7.70
CA ASN A 116 7.99 12.71 -8.05
C ASN A 116 7.21 13.98 -7.63
N GLY A 117 7.47 14.46 -6.41
CA GLY A 117 6.70 15.54 -5.81
C GLY A 117 5.24 15.14 -5.54
N GLN A 118 4.30 15.79 -6.22
CA GLN A 118 2.86 15.51 -6.10
C GLN A 118 2.35 14.48 -7.12
N GLU A 119 3.13 14.13 -8.14
CA GLU A 119 2.71 13.25 -9.23
C GLU A 119 3.36 11.86 -9.18
N TRP A 120 2.69 10.89 -9.79
CA TRP A 120 3.21 9.53 -9.98
C TRP A 120 3.83 9.37 -11.36
N LYS A 121 5.10 8.97 -11.37
CA LYS A 121 5.78 8.57 -12.60
C LYS A 121 5.80 7.05 -12.69
N TYR A 122 5.30 6.53 -13.80
CA TYR A 122 5.25 5.10 -14.07
C TYR A 122 6.56 4.64 -14.66
N GLU A 123 7.23 3.71 -13.99
CA GLU A 123 8.39 3.01 -14.53
C GLU A 123 7.93 1.86 -15.42
N LYS A 124 6.92 1.11 -14.96
CA LYS A 124 6.41 -0.08 -15.65
C LYS A 124 4.92 -0.29 -15.44
N ILE A 125 4.21 -0.60 -16.52
CA ILE A 125 2.81 -1.07 -16.49
C ILE A 125 2.70 -2.30 -17.38
N VAL A 126 2.34 -3.44 -16.79
CA VAL A 126 2.24 -4.73 -17.51
C VAL A 126 0.92 -5.42 -17.18
N VAL A 127 0.24 -5.92 -18.20
CA VAL A 127 -0.94 -6.79 -18.03
C VAL A 127 -0.53 -8.25 -18.24
N ARG A 128 -0.70 -9.07 -17.21
CA ARG A 128 -0.51 -10.51 -17.24
C ARG A 128 -1.85 -11.25 -17.33
N ILE A 129 -1.99 -12.09 -18.32
CA ILE A 129 -3.17 -12.95 -18.51
C ILE A 129 -2.70 -14.40 -18.37
N LYS A 130 -3.28 -15.17 -17.44
CA LYS A 130 -2.82 -16.54 -17.14
C LYS A 130 -3.51 -17.61 -18.00
N LYS A 131 -4.76 -17.41 -18.38
CA LYS A 131 -5.58 -18.39 -19.10
C LYS A 131 -6.21 -17.73 -20.33
N PRO A 132 -6.32 -18.43 -21.48
CA PRO A 132 -5.90 -19.82 -21.73
C PRO A 132 -4.39 -20.03 -21.98
N LYS A 133 -3.65 -18.98 -22.37
CA LYS A 133 -2.17 -18.98 -22.45
C LYS A 133 -1.62 -17.85 -21.60
N LYS A 134 -0.42 -18.05 -21.01
CA LYS A 134 0.29 -17.01 -20.26
C LYS A 134 0.78 -15.95 -21.23
N ILE A 135 0.24 -14.74 -21.14
CA ILE A 135 0.59 -13.59 -21.99
C ILE A 135 0.91 -12.41 -21.07
N SER A 136 1.99 -11.69 -21.36
CA SER A 136 2.33 -10.42 -20.72
C SER A 136 2.33 -9.31 -21.77
N ILE A 137 1.43 -8.34 -21.61
CA ILE A 137 1.32 -7.17 -22.48
C ILE A 137 1.99 -6.02 -21.75
N MET A 138 3.08 -5.51 -22.30
CA MET A 138 3.75 -4.33 -21.76
C MET A 138 3.10 -3.08 -22.32
N ILE A 139 2.54 -2.25 -21.43
CA ILE A 139 1.84 -1.01 -21.79
C ILE A 139 2.79 0.17 -21.71
N LEU A 140 3.67 0.15 -20.73
CA LEU A 140 4.65 1.20 -20.50
C LEU A 140 5.89 0.56 -19.87
N GLU A 141 7.04 0.86 -20.42
CA GLU A 141 8.35 0.63 -19.81
C GLU A 141 9.18 1.86 -20.12
N GLN A 142 9.42 2.69 -19.10
CA GLN A 142 10.40 3.75 -19.22
C GLN A 142 11.74 3.11 -18.86
N ALA A 143 12.61 2.96 -19.87
CA ALA A 143 14.03 2.82 -19.58
C ALA A 143 14.40 3.98 -18.66
N GLN A 144 15.01 3.69 -17.51
CA GLN A 144 15.77 4.72 -16.81
C GLN A 144 16.70 5.28 -17.86
N SER A 145 16.40 6.48 -18.38
CA SER A 145 17.32 7.22 -19.22
C SER A 145 18.61 7.21 -18.44
N LEU A 146 19.60 6.48 -18.98
CA LEU A 146 20.94 6.44 -18.45
C LEU A 146 21.24 7.87 -18.04
N ILE A 147 21.48 8.05 -16.74
CA ILE A 147 22.23 9.21 -16.28
C ILE A 147 23.47 9.13 -17.16
N HIS A 148 23.51 9.94 -18.20
CA HIS A 148 24.74 10.37 -18.82
C HIS A 148 25.29 11.34 -17.77
N PRO A 149 26.28 10.96 -16.94
CA PRO A 149 27.15 11.99 -16.41
C PRO A 149 27.90 12.47 -17.63
N ASN A 150 27.44 13.55 -18.26
CA ASN A 150 28.19 14.15 -19.34
C ASN A 150 28.56 15.57 -18.93
N GLN A 151 29.88 15.79 -19.00
CA GLN A 151 30.61 17.04 -18.93
C GLN A 151 30.98 17.49 -17.51
#